data_AF-R8QNQ5-F1
#
_entry.id   AF-R8QNQ5-F1
#
_cell.length_a   1.000
_cell.length_b   1.000
_cell.length_c   1.000
_cell.angle_alpha   90.00
_cell.angle_beta   90.00
_cell.angle_gamma   90.00
#
_symmetry.space_group_name_H-M   'P 1'
#
loop_
_entity.id
_entity.type
_entity.pdbx_description
1 polymer ?
#
loop_
_entity_poly.entity_id
_entity_poly.type
_entity_poly.pdbx_seq_one_letter_code
_entity_poly.pdbx_strand_id
1 'polypeptide(L)' 'MGQNRRFRSGQKAPNDGIYVEIGETGSMVKDPQMVKLTAGERFPENANHNRQWTYKRKP' A
#
# COMPACT_ATOMS: atom_id res chain seq x y z
N MET A 1 -15.78 10.30 -9.46
CA MET A 1 -14.53 9.64 -9.90
C MET A 1 -13.87 8.99 -8.69
N GLY A 2 -13.59 7.68 -8.72
CA GLY A 2 -13.07 6.97 -7.55
C GLY A 2 -11.59 7.27 -7.31
N GLN A 3 -11.21 7.65 -6.08
CA GLN A 3 -9.79 7.75 -5.71
C GLN A 3 -9.11 6.39 -5.86
N ASN A 4 -7.97 6.37 -6.55
CA ASN A 4 -7.13 5.18 -6.58
C ASN A 4 -6.66 4.87 -5.15
N ARG A 5 -6.89 3.63 -4.70
CA ARG A 5 -6.50 3.14 -3.36
C ARG A 5 -5.37 2.12 -3.42
N ARG A 6 -4.77 1.92 -4.60
CA ARG A 6 -3.64 1.03 -4.81
C ARG A 6 -2.43 1.84 -5.23
N PHE A 7 -1.34 1.63 -4.50
CA PHE A 7 -0.12 2.41 -4.63
C PHE A 7 1.06 1.49 -4.93
N ARG A 8 2.03 1.96 -5.71
CA ARG A 8 3.29 1.25 -5.97
C ARG A 8 4.40 1.79 -5.07
N SER A 9 5.48 1.02 -4.91
CA SER A 9 6.70 1.51 -4.27
C SER A 9 7.18 2.83 -4.89
N GLY A 10 7.73 3.70 -4.06
CA GLY A 10 8.20 5.03 -4.46
C GLY A 10 7.11 6.09 -4.66
N GLN A 11 5.83 5.71 -4.77
CA GLN A 11 4.73 6.68 -4.76
C GLN A 11 4.60 7.33 -3.38
N LYS A 12 4.02 8.53 -3.32
CA LYS A 12 3.79 9.23 -2.06
C LYS A 12 2.46 8.82 -1.44
N ALA A 13 2.46 8.62 -0.12
CA ALA A 13 1.26 8.41 0.66
C ALA A 13 0.37 9.67 0.57
N PRO A 14 -0.92 9.55 0.21
CA PRO A 14 -1.81 10.70 0.09
C PRO A 14 -2.31 11.23 1.44
N ASN A 15 -2.23 10.44 2.51
CA ASN A 15 -2.63 10.81 3.86
C ASN A 15 -1.89 9.95 4.90
N ASP A 16 -2.03 10.36 6.16
CA ASP A 16 -1.52 9.63 7.30
C ASP A 16 -2.33 8.36 7.52
N GLY A 17 -1.65 7.22 7.57
CA GLY A 17 -2.35 5.95 7.74
C GLY A 17 -1.44 4.74 7.84
N ILE A 18 -2.07 3.60 8.10
CA ILE A 18 -1.43 2.30 7.98
C ILE A 18 -1.80 1.73 6.62
N TYR A 19 -0.77 1.33 5.88
CA TYR A 19 -0.89 0.71 4.57
C TYR A 19 -0.46 -0.74 4.67
N VAL A 20 -1.10 -1.59 3.88
CA VAL A 20 -0.87 -3.04 3.85
C VAL A 20 -0.59 -3.47 2.43
N GLU A 21 0.30 -4.44 2.30
CA GLU A 21 0.68 -5.02 1.03
C GLU A 21 -0.40 -5.97 0.49
N ILE A 22 -0.65 -5.87 -0.81
CA ILE A 22 -1.61 -6.67 -1.58
C ILE A 22 -0.99 -7.09 -2.91
N GLY A 23 -1.55 -8.11 -3.55
CA GLY A 23 -1.16 -8.51 -4.90
C GLY A 23 -1.63 -7.49 -5.94
N GLU A 24 -1.09 -7.57 -7.15
CA GLU A 24 -1.42 -6.65 -8.25
C GLU A 24 -2.93 -6.52 -8.52
N THR A 25 -3.63 -7.65 -8.42
CA THR A 25 -5.08 -7.75 -8.63
C THR A 25 -5.91 -7.22 -7.46
N GLY A 26 -5.30 -6.98 -6.30
CA GLY A 26 -5.97 -6.61 -5.05
C GLY A 26 -6.22 -7.78 -4.10
N SER A 27 -5.74 -8.98 -4.42
CA SER A 27 -5.81 -10.14 -3.54
C SER A 27 -4.86 -10.02 -2.34
N MET A 28 -5.20 -10.68 -1.24
CA MET A 28 -4.29 -10.79 -0.09
C MET A 28 -3.07 -11.62 -0.47
N VAL A 29 -1.89 -11.17 -0.05
CA VAL A 29 -0.63 -11.91 -0.22
C VAL A 29 -0.34 -12.76 1.01
N LYS A 30 0.48 -13.79 0.84
CA LYS A 30 1.07 -14.51 1.96
C LYS A 30 2.06 -13.59 2.68
N ASP A 31 1.89 -13.47 3.99
CA ASP A 31 2.69 -12.62 4.89
C ASP A 31 2.74 -11.14 4.42
N PRO A 32 1.61 -10.42 4.48
CA PRO A 32 1.55 -9.04 4.02
C PRO A 32 2.34 -8.12 4.96
N GLN A 33 3.17 -7.26 4.39
CA GLN A 33 3.83 -6.20 5.15
C GLN A 33 2.84 -5.08 5.48
N MET A 34 3.06 -4.43 6.62
CA MET A 34 2.32 -3.25 7.05
C MET A 34 3.28 -2.11 7.35
N VAL A 35 2.95 -0.91 6.88
CA VAL A 35 3.76 0.29 7.07
C VAL A 35 2.87 1.44 7.53
N LYS A 36 3.34 2.21 8.51
CA LYS A 36 2.70 3.45 8.91
C LYS A 36 3.41 4.59 8.19
N LEU A 37 2.69 5.34 7.39
CA LEU A 37 3.22 6.47 6.62
C LEU A 37 2.40 7.72 6.93
N THR A 38 3.08 8.86 6.90
CA THR A 38 2.49 10.19 6.89
C THR A 38 2.35 10.69 5.46
N ALA A 39 1.47 11.68 5.25
CA ALA A 39 1.22 12.27 3.95
C ALA A 39 2.53 12.80 3.33
N GLY A 40 2.82 12.38 2.10
CA GLY A 40 4.02 12.76 1.37
C GLY A 40 5.20 11.80 1.51
N GLU A 41 5.21 10.89 2.50
CA GLU A 41 6.23 9.84 2.61
C GLU A 41 6.10 8.83 1.48
N ARG A 42 7.23 8.23 1.07
CA ARG A 42 7.24 7.27 -0.03
C ARG A 42 6.95 5.86 0.47
N PHE A 43 6.16 5.13 -0.30
CA PHE A 43 6.00 3.69 -0.08
C PHE A 43 7.35 2.98 -0.26
N PRO A 44 7.73 2.08 0.67
CA PRO A 44 8.98 1.34 0.55
C PRO A 44 8.90 0.35 -0.63
N GLU A 45 10.07 -0.14 -1.02
CA GLU A 45 10.13 -1.21 -2.02
C GLU A 45 9.43 -2.46 -1.51
N ASN A 46 8.61 -3.03 -2.37
CA ASN A 46 7.94 -4.28 -2.12
C ASN A 46 8.95 -5.43 -2.28
N ALA A 47 8.82 -6.48 -1.48
CA ALA A 47 9.65 -7.69 -1.60
C ALA A 47 9.45 -8.41 -2.95
N ASN A 48 8.40 -8.08 -3.69
CA ASN A 48 8.10 -8.61 -5.01
C ASN A 48 7.56 -7.48 -5.89
N HIS A 49 8.09 -7.35 -7.11
CA HIS A 49 7.79 -6.29 -8.08
C HIS A 49 6.29 -6.13 -8.42
N ASN A 50 5.49 -7.17 -8.20
CA ASN A 50 4.07 -7.17 -8.53
C ASN A 50 3.17 -6.78 -7.34
N ARG A 51 3.74 -6.53 -6.15
CA ARG A 51 2.94 -6.16 -4.98
C ARG A 51 2.64 -4.66 -4.98
N GLN A 52 1.51 -4.31 -4.40
CA GLN A 52 1.02 -2.95 -4.25
C GLN A 52 0.65 -2.69 -2.80
N TRP A 53 0.54 -1.42 -2.43
CA TRP A 53 0.10 -0.97 -1.13
C TRP A 53 -1.35 -0.51 -1.21
N THR A 54 -2.13 -0.78 -0.17
CA THR A 54 -3.47 -0.21 -0.01
C THR A 54 -3.69 0.19 1.44
N TYR A 55 -4.74 0.95 1.71
CA TYR A 55 -5.10 1.27 3.09
C TYR A 55 -5.43 0.00 3.86
N LYS A 56 -4.90 -0.11 5.09
CA LYS A 56 -5.36 -1.12 6.03
C LYS A 56 -6.84 -0.85 6.31
N ARG A 57 -7.71 -1.77 5.89
CA ARG A 57 -9.13 -1.70 6.24
C ARG A 57 -9.26 -1.87 7.76
N LYS A 58 -10.12 -1.06 8.38
CA LYS A 58 -10.55 -1.34 9.75
C LYS A 58 -11.30 -2.68 9.75
N PRO A 59 -11.09 -3.53 10.78
CA PRO A 59 -11.85 -4.76 10.94
C PRO A 59 -13.36 -4.48 11.02
#